data_AF-F0W3F4-F1
#
_entry.id   AF-F0W3F4-F1
#
_cell.length_a   1.000
_cell.length_b   1.000
_cell.length_c   1.000
_cell.angle_alpha   90.00
_cell.angle_beta   90.00
_cell.angle_gamma   90.00
#
_symmetry.space_group_name_H-M   'P 1'
#
loop_
_entity.id
_entity.type
_entity.pdbx_description
1 polymer ?
#
loop_
_entity_poly.entity_id
_entity_poly.type
_entity_poly.pdbx_seq_one_letter_code
_entity_poly.pdbx_strand_id
1 'polypeptide(L)'
;MHKECAACGISLSRDRYSRSQWVKEHGTCARCVMAQNDVKPESSKQCVQCFQHLPKKKYSKRQFHLYQGKCIGCVRDLGECLEEATNATQKWTHDCYYRVCYRGKQGVDGVGVRSKCDFASIIIGYIPFGRVFQGTDIIYNEKGDPMINLSSSSVLRNERRKLIESAGELVKANTSDGSNTNSQQKKNTSMGWVPYRSIRNEIMVEKHRGPFEAFAFYQCVIEGCKVRSECNLELQELGYLHYGDVLQIVKSIVNAEGLVFLCLHAGYFEQPVWVLERTLDNETILRRAEPPAALSESQNYRCVQETGAPVRLSPSLESPPVGRLRCGSLIPIAERYINPQRQMFLRIGTQNIAAKEDEKSTCTYDGMWVIETTTCCSSVMIKARRFDEIE
;
A
#
# COMPACT_ATOMS: atom_id res chain seq x y z
N MET A 1 37.86 -32.82 31.84
CA MET A 1 37.51 -33.41 30.53
C MET A 1 37.44 -32.29 29.52
N HIS A 2 38.16 -32.43 28.42
CA HIS A 2 38.17 -31.47 27.30
C HIS A 2 37.70 -32.19 26.04
N LYS A 3 37.09 -31.43 25.12
CA LYS A 3 36.58 -31.92 23.84
C LYS A 3 36.93 -30.92 22.76
N GLU A 4 37.24 -31.40 21.57
CA GLU A 4 37.54 -30.54 20.41
C GLU A 4 36.25 -30.05 19.74
N CYS A 5 36.20 -28.76 19.39
CA CYS A 5 35.07 -28.17 18.69
C CYS A 5 35.13 -28.49 17.19
N ALA A 6 34.08 -29.11 16.65
CA ALA A 6 34.02 -29.48 15.24
C ALA A 6 34.07 -28.29 14.24
N ALA A 7 33.82 -27.06 14.68
CA ALA A 7 33.83 -25.88 13.81
C ALA A 7 35.12 -25.03 13.91
N CYS A 8 35.82 -25.06 15.04
CA CYS A 8 37.03 -24.24 15.23
C CYS A 8 38.29 -25.03 15.58
N GLY A 9 38.21 -26.35 15.78
CA GLY A 9 39.35 -27.22 16.10
C GLY A 9 39.96 -26.98 17.49
N ILE A 10 39.38 -26.11 18.31
CA ILE A 10 39.94 -25.79 19.64
C ILE A 10 39.42 -26.80 20.66
N SER A 11 40.34 -27.37 21.45
CA SER A 11 40.02 -28.22 22.60
C SER A 11 39.58 -27.37 23.79
N LEU A 12 38.32 -27.54 24.21
CA LEU A 12 37.66 -26.71 25.22
C LEU A 12 37.00 -27.57 26.31
N SER A 13 36.83 -26.97 27.47
CA SER A 13 36.18 -27.60 28.63
C SER A 13 34.66 -27.68 28.49
N ARG A 14 34.02 -28.55 29.29
CA ARG A 14 32.58 -28.86 29.20
C ARG A 14 31.65 -27.66 29.30
N ASP A 15 32.01 -26.65 30.09
CA ASP A 15 31.26 -25.39 30.28
C ASP A 15 31.16 -24.56 28.98
N ARG A 16 32.04 -24.80 28.01
CA ARG A 16 32.02 -24.11 26.71
C ARG A 16 31.10 -24.76 25.68
N TYR A 17 30.36 -25.81 26.06
CA TYR A 17 29.38 -26.49 25.23
C TYR A 17 28.01 -26.48 25.90
N SER A 18 26.95 -26.40 25.10
CA SER A 18 25.61 -26.71 25.62
C SER A 18 25.52 -28.21 25.94
N ARG A 19 24.62 -28.58 26.84
CA ARG A 19 24.42 -29.98 27.24
C ARG A 19 24.15 -30.91 26.05
N SER A 20 23.42 -30.42 25.04
CA SER A 20 23.12 -31.17 23.81
C SER A 20 24.29 -31.27 22.84
N GLN A 21 25.19 -30.28 22.80
CA GLN A 21 26.39 -30.30 21.95
C GLN A 21 27.54 -31.10 22.57
N TRP A 22 27.60 -31.19 23.90
CA TRP A 22 28.60 -31.98 24.59
C TRP A 22 28.45 -33.49 24.31
N VAL A 23 27.22 -33.98 24.24
CA VAL A 23 26.90 -35.41 24.04
C VAL A 23 27.13 -35.89 22.61
N LYS A 24 27.04 -35.00 21.60
CA LYS A 24 27.28 -35.37 20.19
C LYS A 24 28.73 -35.77 19.96
N GLU A 25 29.03 -36.67 19.03
CA GLU A 25 30.42 -37.01 18.68
C GLU A 25 31.18 -35.79 18.11
N HIS A 26 30.59 -35.10 17.14
CA HIS A 26 31.10 -33.85 16.55
C HIS A 26 30.35 -32.62 17.07
N GLY A 27 30.56 -32.29 18.35
CA GLY A 27 29.91 -31.15 19.01
C GLY A 27 30.54 -29.80 18.66
N THR A 28 29.72 -28.75 18.53
CA THR A 28 30.18 -27.37 18.32
C THR A 28 30.13 -26.56 19.61
N CYS A 29 31.15 -25.74 19.89
CA CYS A 29 31.19 -24.91 21.09
C CYS A 29 30.15 -23.78 21.02
N ALA A 30 29.74 -23.26 22.18
CA ALA A 30 28.68 -22.26 22.29
C ALA A 30 28.96 -21.00 21.44
N ARG A 31 30.23 -20.57 21.36
CA ARG A 31 30.65 -19.42 20.55
C ARG A 31 30.44 -19.65 19.05
N CYS A 32 30.80 -20.83 18.55
CA CYS A 32 30.60 -21.19 17.15
C CYS A 32 29.11 -21.37 16.81
N VAL A 33 28.31 -21.90 17.74
CA VAL A 33 26.85 -21.99 17.57
C VAL A 33 26.20 -20.61 17.49
N MET A 34 26.65 -19.65 18.30
CA MET A 34 26.16 -18.26 18.22
C MET A 34 26.54 -17.62 16.88
N ALA A 35 27.80 -17.76 16.46
CA ALA A 35 28.26 -17.24 15.17
C ALA A 35 27.52 -17.83 13.95
N GLN A 36 27.06 -19.08 14.02
CA GLN A 36 26.25 -19.70 12.95
C GLN A 36 24.79 -19.24 12.94
N ASN A 37 24.25 -18.80 14.09
CA ASN A 37 22.87 -18.31 14.17
C ASN A 37 22.72 -16.85 13.73
N ASP A 38 23.78 -16.04 13.85
CA ASP A 38 23.81 -14.65 13.35
C ASP A 38 23.81 -14.57 11.81
N VAL A 39 24.09 -15.69 11.11
CA VAL A 39 24.14 -15.76 9.64
C VAL A 39 22.80 -16.21 9.03
N LYS A 40 21.76 -16.47 9.84
CA LYS A 40 20.43 -16.70 9.25
C LYS A 40 19.88 -15.37 8.74
N PRO A 41 19.61 -15.21 7.42
CA PRO A 41 19.00 -14.01 6.92
C PRO A 41 17.68 -13.80 7.67
N GLU A 42 17.60 -12.70 8.43
CA GLU A 42 16.41 -12.32 9.17
C GLU A 42 15.29 -12.23 8.13
N SER A 43 14.31 -13.14 8.17
CA SER A 43 13.32 -13.22 7.11
C SER A 43 12.50 -11.92 7.09
N SER A 44 12.81 -11.07 6.11
CA SER A 44 12.11 -9.83 5.86
C SER A 44 10.92 -10.09 4.96
N LYS A 45 9.84 -9.36 5.20
CA LYS A 45 8.62 -9.43 4.40
C LYS A 45 8.19 -8.02 4.03
N GLN A 46 7.55 -7.86 2.87
CA GLN A 46 6.94 -6.60 2.50
C GLN A 46 5.59 -6.40 3.18
N CYS A 47 5.38 -5.25 3.82
CA CYS A 47 4.08 -4.87 4.35
C CYS A 47 3.18 -4.46 3.19
N VAL A 48 1.98 -5.02 3.06
CA VAL A 48 1.07 -4.64 1.96
C VAL A 48 0.46 -3.24 2.09
N GLN A 49 0.54 -2.64 3.28
CA GLN A 49 0.02 -1.29 3.52
C GLN A 49 1.06 -0.21 3.20
N CYS A 50 2.28 -0.33 3.75
CA CYS A 50 3.33 0.67 3.59
C CYS A 50 4.42 0.28 2.59
N PHE A 51 4.38 -0.93 2.03
CA PHE A 51 5.35 -1.49 1.07
C PHE A 51 6.80 -1.54 1.54
N GLN A 52 7.05 -1.29 2.83
CA GLN A 52 8.37 -1.43 3.42
C GLN A 52 8.70 -2.91 3.63
N HIS A 53 9.91 -3.31 3.26
CA HIS A 53 10.48 -4.59 3.67
C HIS A 53 10.90 -4.48 5.13
N LEU A 54 10.21 -5.20 5.99
CA LEU A 54 10.40 -5.13 7.43
C LEU A 54 10.76 -6.51 7.99
N PRO A 55 11.59 -6.55 9.05
CA PRO A 55 11.95 -7.81 9.68
C PRO A 55 10.73 -8.45 10.36
N LYS A 56 10.74 -9.78 10.52
CA LYS A 56 9.66 -10.55 11.15
C LYS A 56 9.12 -9.95 12.46
N LYS A 57 9.97 -9.36 13.29
CA LYS A 57 9.61 -8.71 14.56
C LYS A 57 8.67 -7.51 14.42
N LYS A 58 8.64 -6.86 13.25
CA LYS A 58 7.72 -5.76 12.91
C LYS A 58 6.36 -6.26 12.43
N TYR A 59 6.12 -7.57 12.45
CA TYR A 59 4.83 -8.20 12.19
C TYR A 59 4.38 -8.95 13.44
N SER A 60 3.07 -8.99 13.68
CA SER A 60 2.57 -10.01 14.60
C SER A 60 2.84 -11.40 14.02
N LYS A 61 2.99 -12.41 14.88
CA LYS A 61 3.25 -13.80 14.47
C LYS A 61 2.29 -14.23 13.35
N ARG A 62 1.03 -13.81 13.40
CA ARG A 62 0.03 -14.11 12.36
C ARG A 62 0.22 -13.29 11.09
N GLN A 63 0.36 -11.97 11.21
CA GLN A 63 0.54 -11.08 10.04
C GLN A 63 1.76 -11.45 9.21
N PHE A 64 2.79 -12.01 9.84
CA PHE A 64 3.97 -12.50 9.12
C PHE A 64 3.66 -13.68 8.19
N HIS A 65 2.78 -14.61 8.59
CA HIS A 65 2.48 -15.81 7.80
C HIS A 65 1.37 -15.63 6.75
N LEU A 66 0.61 -14.53 6.79
CA LEU A 66 -0.33 -14.21 5.69
C LEU A 66 0.44 -13.95 4.39
N TYR A 67 -0.12 -14.18 3.20
CA TYR A 67 0.55 -13.73 1.98
C TYR A 67 0.63 -12.19 1.95
N GLN A 68 -0.49 -11.53 2.26
CA GLN A 68 -0.64 -10.08 2.31
C GLN A 68 -0.63 -9.52 3.76
N GLY A 69 0.51 -9.61 4.43
CA GLY A 69 0.64 -9.17 5.83
C GLY A 69 0.84 -7.67 6.00
N LYS A 70 0.21 -7.06 7.01
CA LYS A 70 0.46 -5.67 7.45
C LYS A 70 1.43 -5.66 8.64
N CYS A 71 2.33 -4.68 8.69
CA CYS A 71 3.23 -4.49 9.84
C CYS A 71 2.47 -3.95 11.06
N ILE A 72 3.04 -4.13 12.26
CA ILE A 72 2.42 -3.72 13.53
C ILE A 72 2.10 -2.23 13.53
N GLY A 73 3.00 -1.39 12.99
CA GLY A 73 2.77 0.06 12.87
C GLY A 73 1.50 0.35 12.07
N CYS A 74 1.42 -0.14 10.83
CA CYS A 74 0.23 0.05 10.00
C CYS A 74 -1.05 -0.54 10.60
N VAL A 75 -0.97 -1.58 11.43
CA VAL A 75 -2.15 -2.12 12.13
C VAL A 75 -2.57 -1.20 13.29
N ARG A 76 -1.61 -0.60 13.99
CA ARG A 76 -1.86 0.34 15.10
C ARG A 76 -2.38 1.69 14.60
N ASP A 77 -1.81 2.24 13.54
CA ASP A 77 -2.26 3.49 12.92
C ASP A 77 -3.72 3.39 12.41
N LEU A 78 -4.15 2.17 12.02
CA LEU A 78 -5.55 1.87 11.69
C LEU A 78 -6.46 1.83 12.93
N GLY A 79 -5.91 1.54 14.11
CA GLY A 79 -6.62 1.48 15.38
C GLY A 79 -6.71 2.82 16.11
N GLU A 80 -5.71 3.69 16.01
CA GLU A 80 -5.72 5.02 16.65
C GLU A 80 -6.77 5.96 16.03
N CYS A 81 -7.24 5.69 14.81
CA CYS A 81 -8.43 6.35 14.24
C CYS A 81 -9.77 5.97 14.92
N LEU A 82 -9.80 5.04 15.89
CA LEU A 82 -11.01 4.72 16.65
C LEU A 82 -11.27 5.66 17.85
N GLU A 83 -10.23 6.24 18.45
CA GLU A 83 -10.40 6.94 19.74
C GLU A 83 -10.98 8.36 19.61
N GLU A 84 -10.86 8.98 18.43
CA GLU A 84 -11.42 10.32 18.14
C GLU A 84 -12.96 10.32 18.01
N ALA A 85 -13.63 9.16 17.97
CA ALA A 85 -15.08 9.06 17.76
C ALA A 85 -15.91 9.01 19.06
N THR A 86 -15.30 9.13 20.24
CA THR A 86 -16.03 8.96 21.52
C THR A 86 -16.78 10.19 22.04
N ASN A 87 -16.69 11.35 21.35
CA ASN A 87 -17.38 12.58 21.77
C ASN A 87 -18.20 13.21 20.63
N ALA A 88 -19.27 12.55 20.20
CA ALA A 88 -20.29 13.25 19.43
C ALA A 88 -21.69 12.64 19.63
N THR A 89 -22.58 13.40 20.27
CA THR A 89 -24.05 13.28 20.15
C THR A 89 -24.52 13.63 18.73
N GLN A 90 -23.86 13.12 17.70
CA GLN A 90 -24.10 13.48 16.30
C GLN A 90 -24.98 12.44 15.61
N LYS A 91 -26.01 12.99 14.94
CA LYS A 91 -26.80 12.36 13.90
C LYS A 91 -25.83 11.71 12.89
N TRP A 92 -25.94 10.40 12.67
CA TRP A 92 -25.02 9.66 11.79
C TRP A 92 -25.08 10.23 10.37
N THR A 93 -23.92 10.61 9.81
CA THR A 93 -23.79 11.13 8.44
C THR A 93 -23.33 10.01 7.52
N HIS A 94 -23.90 9.92 6.32
CA HIS A 94 -23.53 8.90 5.31
C HIS A 94 -22.31 9.31 4.47
N ASP A 95 -21.42 10.14 5.00
CA ASP A 95 -20.33 10.78 4.23
C ASP A 95 -18.97 10.08 4.39
N CYS A 96 -18.95 8.94 5.08
CA CYS A 96 -17.73 8.18 5.33
C CYS A 96 -17.53 7.10 4.28
N TYR A 97 -16.30 6.99 3.78
CA TYR A 97 -15.92 5.95 2.84
C TYR A 97 -15.08 4.89 3.52
N TYR A 98 -15.30 3.63 3.13
CA TYR A 98 -14.60 2.48 3.67
C TYR A 98 -14.15 1.55 2.56
N ARG A 99 -12.95 0.99 2.69
CA ARG A 99 -12.41 -0.02 1.78
C ARG A 99 -12.50 -1.39 2.40
N VAL A 100 -12.90 -2.39 1.62
CA VAL A 100 -12.86 -3.80 2.03
C VAL A 100 -11.42 -4.33 1.98
N CYS A 101 -10.94 -4.82 3.12
CA CYS A 101 -9.58 -5.32 3.32
C CYS A 101 -9.51 -6.81 3.67
N TYR A 102 -10.65 -7.50 3.68
CA TYR A 102 -10.72 -8.91 4.01
C TYR A 102 -11.05 -9.76 2.79
N ARG A 103 -10.24 -10.81 2.57
CA ARG A 103 -10.55 -11.92 1.66
C ARG A 103 -11.19 -13.03 2.49
N GLY A 104 -12.39 -13.46 2.09
CA GLY A 104 -13.07 -14.58 2.73
C GLY A 104 -12.33 -15.89 2.48
N LYS A 105 -12.74 -16.96 3.19
CA LYS A 105 -12.36 -18.33 2.82
C LYS A 105 -13.48 -18.91 1.96
N GLN A 106 -13.11 -19.71 0.96
CA GLN A 106 -14.02 -20.46 0.07
C GLN A 106 -14.84 -19.60 -0.90
N GLY A 107 -14.23 -19.20 -2.03
CA GLY A 107 -14.95 -18.70 -3.22
C GLY A 107 -15.60 -17.31 -3.10
N VAL A 108 -15.77 -16.80 -1.88
CA VAL A 108 -16.39 -15.49 -1.62
C VAL A 108 -15.33 -14.50 -1.14
N ASP A 109 -14.71 -13.79 -2.08
CA ASP A 109 -13.77 -12.70 -1.79
C ASP A 109 -14.53 -11.43 -1.40
N GLY A 110 -14.50 -11.05 -0.12
CA GLY A 110 -15.06 -9.78 0.33
C GLY A 110 -15.64 -9.81 1.74
N VAL A 111 -16.41 -8.77 2.06
CA VAL A 111 -17.07 -8.59 3.35
C VAL A 111 -18.58 -8.76 3.20
N GLY A 112 -19.14 -9.65 4.02
CA GLY A 112 -20.56 -9.93 4.05
C GLY A 112 -21.36 -8.75 4.59
N VAL A 113 -22.39 -8.36 3.84
CA VAL A 113 -23.35 -7.31 4.18
C VAL A 113 -24.55 -7.94 4.85
N ARG A 114 -24.92 -7.39 5.99
CA ARG A 114 -25.89 -7.94 6.94
C ARG A 114 -27.22 -7.20 6.80
N SER A 115 -28.34 -7.91 7.03
CA SER A 115 -29.67 -7.30 6.94
C SER A 115 -30.03 -6.40 8.13
N LYS A 116 -29.29 -6.49 9.25
CA LYS A 116 -29.50 -5.70 10.47
C LYS A 116 -28.17 -5.27 11.08
N CYS A 117 -28.21 -4.31 12.00
CA CYS A 117 -27.07 -3.90 12.84
C CYS A 117 -26.72 -4.98 13.89
N ASP A 118 -26.47 -6.20 13.43
CA ASP A 118 -26.06 -7.34 14.24
C ASP A 118 -25.19 -8.27 13.40
N PHE A 119 -24.06 -8.68 13.97
CA PHE A 119 -23.12 -9.61 13.36
C PHE A 119 -23.75 -10.98 13.10
N ALA A 120 -24.72 -11.40 13.93
CA ALA A 120 -25.42 -12.67 13.78
C ALA A 120 -26.51 -12.64 12.69
N SER A 121 -26.85 -11.47 12.15
CA SER A 121 -27.92 -11.36 11.16
C SER A 121 -27.55 -11.95 9.79
N ILE A 122 -28.57 -12.20 8.97
CA ILE A 122 -28.41 -12.87 7.68
C ILE A 122 -27.54 -12.01 6.74
N ILE A 123 -26.61 -12.65 6.04
CA ILE A 123 -25.84 -12.02 4.97
C ILE A 123 -26.73 -11.91 3.73
N ILE A 124 -26.93 -10.68 3.23
CA ILE A 124 -27.74 -10.38 2.05
C ILE A 124 -26.91 -10.25 0.77
N GLY A 125 -25.59 -10.09 0.88
CA GLY A 125 -24.66 -9.98 -0.24
C GLY A 125 -23.23 -9.74 0.26
N TYR A 126 -22.29 -9.58 -0.67
CA TYR A 126 -20.88 -9.32 -0.32
C TYR A 126 -20.34 -8.11 -1.08
N ILE A 127 -19.58 -7.27 -0.39
CA ILE A 127 -18.77 -6.23 -1.04
C ILE A 127 -17.39 -6.84 -1.35
N PRO A 128 -16.97 -6.89 -2.61
CA PRO A 128 -15.73 -7.56 -2.98
C PRO A 128 -14.49 -6.93 -2.34
N PHE A 129 -13.43 -7.74 -2.19
CA PHE A 129 -12.14 -7.27 -1.70
C PHE A 129 -11.58 -6.09 -2.54
N GLY A 130 -10.99 -5.11 -1.86
CA GLY A 130 -10.43 -3.90 -2.48
C GLY A 130 -11.44 -2.82 -2.86
N ARG A 131 -12.74 -3.13 -2.85
CA ARG A 131 -13.81 -2.15 -3.18
C ARG A 131 -14.05 -1.16 -2.06
N VAL A 132 -14.39 0.06 -2.46
CA VAL A 132 -14.76 1.17 -1.60
C VAL A 132 -16.27 1.36 -1.64
N PHE A 133 -16.87 1.58 -0.49
CA PHE A 133 -18.27 1.90 -0.34
C PHE A 133 -18.46 3.10 0.58
N GLN A 134 -19.58 3.79 0.40
CA GLN A 134 -19.99 4.90 1.25
C GLN A 134 -20.96 4.39 2.32
N GLY A 135 -20.73 4.80 3.56
CA GLY A 135 -21.54 4.41 4.71
C GLY A 135 -21.54 5.47 5.80
N THR A 136 -22.21 5.15 6.89
CA THR A 136 -22.16 5.96 8.11
C THR A 136 -20.79 5.88 8.77
N ASP A 137 -20.52 6.79 9.70
CA ASP A 137 -19.50 6.51 10.73
C ASP A 137 -19.77 5.19 11.48
N ILE A 138 -18.76 4.76 12.24
CA ILE A 138 -18.80 3.53 13.02
C ILE A 138 -19.89 3.61 14.08
N ILE A 139 -20.84 2.68 14.02
CA ILE A 139 -21.97 2.55 14.96
C ILE A 139 -21.79 1.27 15.76
N TYR A 140 -21.86 1.37 17.08
CA TYR A 140 -21.82 0.21 17.96
C TYR A 140 -23.22 -0.37 18.13
N ASN A 141 -23.38 -1.67 17.89
CA ASN A 141 -24.64 -2.36 18.18
C ASN A 141 -24.83 -2.57 19.69
N GLU A 142 -25.96 -3.15 20.10
CA GLU A 142 -26.29 -3.44 21.51
C GLU A 142 -25.26 -4.35 22.20
N LYS A 143 -24.48 -5.13 21.44
CA LYS A 143 -23.42 -6.02 21.95
C LYS A 143 -22.04 -5.34 21.97
N GLY A 144 -21.95 -4.06 21.59
CA GLY A 144 -20.69 -3.33 21.48
C GLY A 144 -19.87 -3.68 20.24
N ASP A 145 -20.46 -4.30 19.22
CA ASP A 145 -19.76 -4.54 17.94
C ASP A 145 -19.84 -3.30 17.04
N PRO A 146 -18.71 -2.84 16.49
CA PRO A 146 -18.70 -1.73 15.54
C PRO A 146 -19.19 -2.21 14.16
N MET A 147 -20.17 -1.49 13.63
CA MET A 147 -20.89 -1.74 12.38
C MET A 147 -20.98 -0.45 11.58
N ILE A 148 -21.08 -0.56 10.25
CA ILE A 148 -21.26 0.57 9.33
C ILE A 148 -22.54 0.33 8.55
N ASN A 149 -23.43 1.32 8.52
CA ASN A 149 -24.60 1.26 7.67
C ASN A 149 -24.25 1.76 6.27
N LEU A 150 -24.62 1.00 5.25
CA LEU A 150 -24.38 1.35 3.85
C LEU A 150 -25.34 2.45 3.40
N SER A 151 -24.80 3.44 2.69
CA SER A 151 -25.62 4.44 1.98
C SER A 151 -26.40 3.84 0.82
N SER A 152 -25.84 2.82 0.16
CA SER A 152 -26.40 2.17 -1.02
C SER A 152 -25.88 0.73 -1.15
N SER A 153 -26.69 -0.12 -1.79
CA SER A 153 -26.38 -1.54 -2.07
C SER A 153 -25.82 -1.77 -3.49
N SER A 154 -25.41 -0.73 -4.21
CA SER A 154 -24.95 -0.86 -5.61
C SER A 154 -23.68 -1.70 -5.76
N VAL A 155 -22.82 -1.71 -4.73
CA VAL A 155 -21.52 -2.41 -4.73
C VAL A 155 -21.66 -3.91 -4.39
N LEU A 156 -22.87 -4.39 -4.09
CA LEU A 156 -23.07 -5.78 -3.67
C LEU A 156 -22.94 -6.76 -4.85
N ARG A 157 -22.08 -7.76 -4.67
CA ARG A 157 -22.11 -9.00 -5.45
C ARG A 157 -23.17 -9.91 -4.84
N ASN A 158 -24.18 -10.27 -5.63
CA ASN A 158 -25.21 -11.23 -5.24
C ASN A 158 -24.98 -12.56 -5.97
N GLU A 159 -24.54 -13.60 -5.26
CA GLU A 159 -24.60 -14.97 -5.80
C GLU A 159 -26.05 -15.42 -6.05
N ARG A 160 -26.99 -14.92 -5.23
CA ARG A 160 -28.43 -15.15 -5.42
C ARG A 160 -29.00 -14.47 -6.66
N ARG A 161 -28.44 -13.34 -7.12
CA ARG A 161 -29.01 -12.59 -8.26
C ARG A 161 -28.68 -13.25 -9.58
N LYS A 162 -27.50 -13.87 -9.73
CA LYS A 162 -27.20 -14.72 -10.88
C LYS A 162 -28.15 -15.92 -10.98
N LEU A 163 -28.44 -16.60 -9.87
CA LEU A 163 -29.42 -17.70 -9.86
C LEU A 163 -30.86 -17.25 -10.18
N ILE A 164 -31.27 -16.07 -9.73
CA ILE A 164 -32.62 -15.53 -9.98
C ILE A 164 -32.74 -14.93 -11.39
N GLU A 165 -31.69 -14.31 -11.94
CA GLU A 165 -31.68 -13.80 -13.32
C GLU A 165 -31.62 -14.94 -14.34
N SER A 166 -30.82 -15.99 -14.07
CA SER A 166 -30.82 -17.22 -14.88
C SER A 166 -32.14 -18.00 -14.79
N ALA A 167 -32.87 -17.91 -13.68
CA ALA A 167 -34.22 -18.48 -13.56
C ALA A 167 -35.31 -17.58 -14.16
N GLY A 168 -35.13 -16.26 -14.12
CA GLY A 168 -36.08 -15.27 -14.62
C GLY A 168 -36.13 -15.14 -16.15
N GLU A 169 -35.03 -15.46 -16.85
CA GLU A 169 -35.03 -15.59 -18.31
C GLU A 169 -35.76 -16.84 -18.80
N LEU A 170 -35.83 -17.91 -18.00
CA LEU A 170 -36.61 -19.10 -18.33
C LEU A 170 -38.13 -18.91 -18.15
N VAL A 171 -38.55 -18.03 -17.24
CA VAL A 171 -39.98 -17.82 -16.93
C VAL A 171 -40.64 -16.82 -17.88
N LYS A 172 -39.88 -15.87 -18.45
CA LYS A 172 -40.42 -14.90 -19.43
C LYS A 172 -40.74 -15.49 -20.80
N ALA A 173 -40.37 -16.74 -21.07
CA ALA A 173 -40.72 -17.41 -22.32
C ALA A 173 -42.12 -18.08 -22.28
N ASN A 174 -42.74 -18.25 -21.11
CA ASN A 174 -43.96 -19.06 -20.96
C ASN A 174 -45.06 -18.43 -20.09
N THR A 175 -45.36 -17.14 -20.25
CA THR A 175 -46.63 -16.58 -19.73
C THR A 175 -46.98 -15.26 -20.42
N SER A 176 -47.65 -15.37 -21.56
CA SER A 176 -48.57 -14.35 -22.03
C SER A 176 -49.94 -14.66 -21.42
N ASP A 177 -50.29 -13.96 -20.33
CA ASP A 177 -51.65 -13.44 -20.16
C ASP A 177 -51.75 -12.56 -18.90
N GLY A 178 -52.52 -11.49 -19.04
CA GLY A 178 -52.45 -10.31 -18.19
C GLY A 178 -53.09 -10.44 -16.81
N SER A 179 -52.63 -9.59 -15.91
CA SER A 179 -53.53 -8.77 -15.08
C SER A 179 -52.72 -7.69 -14.36
N ASN A 180 -53.17 -6.46 -14.55
CA ASN A 180 -52.75 -5.27 -13.81
C ASN A 180 -52.96 -5.47 -12.31
N THR A 181 -51.89 -5.50 -11.54
CA THR A 181 -51.91 -5.01 -10.16
C THR A 181 -50.70 -4.11 -9.93
N ASN A 182 -50.96 -2.81 -10.06
CA ASN A 182 -50.15 -1.74 -9.49
C ASN A 182 -50.11 -1.94 -7.97
N SER A 183 -49.19 -2.77 -7.48
CA SER A 183 -48.75 -2.72 -6.10
C SER A 183 -47.43 -1.97 -6.07
N GLN A 184 -47.47 -0.84 -5.39
CA GLN A 184 -46.33 0.00 -5.05
C GLN A 184 -45.23 -0.86 -4.40
N GLN A 185 -44.30 -1.38 -5.21
CA GLN A 185 -42.98 -1.73 -4.71
C GLN A 185 -42.29 -0.42 -4.33
N LYS A 186 -42.56 0.05 -3.10
CA LYS A 186 -41.60 0.89 -2.38
C LYS A 186 -40.25 0.21 -2.56
N LYS A 187 -39.34 0.85 -3.30
CA LYS A 187 -37.91 0.57 -3.26
C LYS A 187 -37.47 0.76 -1.80
N ASN A 188 -37.69 -0.24 -0.96
CA ASN A 188 -36.95 -0.40 0.27
C ASN A 188 -35.52 -0.64 -0.19
N THR A 189 -34.76 0.44 -0.34
CA THR A 189 -33.30 0.42 -0.29
C THR A 189 -32.95 -0.29 1.01
N SER A 190 -32.74 -1.60 0.95
CA SER A 190 -32.50 -2.38 2.15
C SER A 190 -31.20 -1.88 2.76
N MET A 191 -31.31 -1.20 3.90
CA MET A 191 -30.17 -0.77 4.71
C MET A 191 -29.30 -2.01 4.97
N GLY A 192 -28.08 -2.01 4.44
CA GLY A 192 -27.12 -3.09 4.60
C GLY A 192 -26.09 -2.71 5.64
N TRP A 193 -25.68 -3.65 6.48
CA TRP A 193 -24.73 -3.40 7.56
C TRP A 193 -23.42 -4.15 7.36
N VAL A 194 -22.30 -3.47 7.53
CA VAL A 194 -20.96 -4.02 7.34
C VAL A 194 -20.21 -4.00 8.67
N PRO A 195 -19.67 -5.12 9.16
CA PRO A 195 -18.89 -5.10 10.38
C PRO A 195 -17.55 -4.35 10.21
N TYR A 196 -17.26 -3.40 11.11
CA TYR A 196 -15.99 -2.64 11.20
C TYR A 196 -15.08 -3.25 12.28
N ARG A 197 -14.97 -4.58 12.33
CA ARG A 197 -14.17 -5.25 13.37
C ARG A 197 -13.18 -6.23 12.81
N SER A 198 -12.24 -6.60 13.66
CA SER A 198 -11.33 -7.68 13.38
C SER A 198 -11.94 -9.01 13.82
N ILE A 199 -12.50 -9.81 12.90
CA ILE A 199 -13.05 -11.14 13.26
C ILE A 199 -11.92 -12.07 13.72
N ARG A 200 -10.70 -11.90 13.19
CA ARG A 200 -9.54 -12.77 13.47
C ARG A 200 -8.18 -12.06 13.37
N ASN A 201 -7.98 -10.85 13.88
CA ASN A 201 -6.78 -10.01 13.63
C ASN A 201 -6.59 -9.56 12.16
N GLU A 202 -7.65 -9.66 11.36
CA GLU A 202 -7.74 -9.14 10.00
C GLU A 202 -8.82 -8.06 10.01
N ILE A 203 -8.42 -6.82 9.72
CA ILE A 203 -9.33 -5.69 9.61
C ILE A 203 -10.25 -5.94 8.42
N MET A 204 -11.56 -6.03 8.65
CA MET A 204 -12.54 -6.26 7.59
C MET A 204 -12.60 -5.10 6.61
N VAL A 205 -12.62 -3.89 7.17
CA VAL A 205 -12.76 -2.64 6.43
C VAL A 205 -11.88 -1.57 7.07
N GLU A 206 -11.29 -0.72 6.25
CA GLU A 206 -10.51 0.44 6.71
C GLU A 206 -11.14 1.74 6.19
N LYS A 207 -10.96 2.84 6.94
CA LYS A 207 -11.45 4.15 6.51
C LYS A 207 -10.70 4.57 5.24
N HIS A 208 -11.45 5.06 4.27
CA HIS A 208 -10.95 5.57 3.00
C HIS A 208 -11.16 7.08 2.95
N ARG A 209 -10.26 7.81 2.28
CA ARG A 209 -10.36 9.27 2.13
C ARG A 209 -11.49 9.72 1.20
N GLY A 210 -12.27 8.78 0.68
CA GLY A 210 -13.35 9.04 -0.26
C GLY A 210 -12.88 9.48 -1.65
N PRO A 211 -13.82 9.91 -2.51
CA PRO A 211 -13.52 10.79 -3.61
C PRO A 211 -13.02 12.13 -3.06
N PHE A 212 -12.01 12.70 -3.69
CA PHE A 212 -11.44 13.97 -3.29
C PHE A 212 -10.92 14.71 -4.51
N GLU A 213 -10.95 16.03 -4.44
CA GLU A 213 -10.17 16.90 -5.30
C GLU A 213 -8.86 17.18 -4.57
N ALA A 214 -7.76 16.69 -5.12
CA ALA A 214 -6.45 16.93 -4.52
C ALA A 214 -5.38 16.94 -5.59
N PHE A 215 -4.72 18.08 -5.73
CA PHE A 215 -3.52 18.27 -6.55
C PHE A 215 -2.30 17.67 -5.86
N ALA A 216 -2.26 16.34 -5.81
CA ALA A 216 -1.16 15.60 -5.21
C ALA A 216 -0.40 14.79 -6.26
N PHE A 217 0.90 14.66 -6.06
CA PHE A 217 1.77 13.87 -6.93
C PHE A 217 1.82 12.42 -6.46
N TYR A 218 1.86 11.53 -7.42
CA TYR A 218 1.95 10.10 -7.20
C TYR A 218 2.92 9.47 -8.18
N GLN A 219 3.64 8.48 -7.71
CA GLN A 219 4.51 7.64 -8.49
C GLN A 219 3.81 6.32 -8.82
N CYS A 220 3.88 5.91 -10.09
CA CYS A 220 3.48 4.59 -10.53
C CYS A 220 4.47 3.53 -10.01
N VAL A 221 3.97 2.57 -9.26
CA VAL A 221 4.78 1.50 -8.63
C VAL A 221 4.48 0.12 -9.22
N ILE A 222 3.74 0.08 -10.33
CA ILE A 222 3.51 -1.12 -11.11
C ILE A 222 3.87 -0.84 -12.57
N GLU A 223 4.21 -1.90 -13.30
CA GLU A 223 4.46 -1.81 -14.73
C GLU A 223 3.16 -2.00 -15.52
N GLY A 224 3.00 -1.24 -16.61
CA GLY A 224 1.84 -1.38 -17.50
C GLY A 224 0.51 -0.95 -16.87
N CYS A 225 0.50 0.11 -16.05
CA CYS A 225 -0.75 0.63 -15.50
C CYS A 225 -1.63 1.19 -16.62
N LYS A 226 -2.83 0.64 -16.77
CA LYS A 226 -3.76 0.90 -17.87
C LYS A 226 -4.49 2.23 -17.71
N VAL A 227 -4.39 3.08 -18.73
CA VAL A 227 -5.00 4.42 -18.81
C VAL A 227 -6.26 4.38 -19.68
N ARG A 228 -7.34 5.06 -19.24
CA ARG A 228 -8.65 5.04 -19.91
C ARG A 228 -9.26 6.43 -20.05
N SER A 229 -10.16 6.61 -21.00
CA SER A 229 -10.92 7.86 -21.20
C SER A 229 -11.94 8.11 -20.08
N GLU A 230 -12.49 7.05 -19.50
CA GLU A 230 -13.52 7.13 -18.46
C GLU A 230 -13.30 6.08 -17.36
N CYS A 231 -14.12 6.19 -16.31
CA CYS A 231 -14.06 5.34 -15.12
C CYS A 231 -14.80 4.01 -15.29
N ASN A 232 -14.49 3.32 -16.38
CA ASN A 232 -15.08 2.04 -16.74
C ASN A 232 -13.98 1.06 -17.18
N LEU A 233 -13.93 -0.12 -16.57
CA LEU A 233 -12.93 -1.14 -16.92
C LEU A 233 -13.16 -1.82 -18.26
N GLU A 234 -14.39 -1.79 -18.78
CA GLU A 234 -14.77 -2.41 -20.06
C GLU A 234 -14.31 -1.59 -21.27
N LEU A 235 -13.98 -0.31 -21.05
CA LEU A 235 -13.46 0.54 -22.12
C LEU A 235 -12.04 0.16 -22.50
N GLN A 236 -11.77 0.32 -23.79
CA GLN A 236 -10.44 0.13 -24.36
C GLN A 236 -9.41 1.07 -23.73
N GLU A 237 -8.20 0.57 -23.60
CA GLU A 237 -7.07 1.27 -23.02
C GLU A 237 -6.52 2.28 -24.03
N LEU A 238 -6.32 3.52 -23.58
CA LEU A 238 -5.73 4.59 -24.40
C LEU A 238 -4.21 4.55 -24.39
N GLY A 239 -3.63 3.91 -23.38
CA GLY A 239 -2.20 3.85 -23.17
C GLY A 239 -1.86 3.33 -21.79
N TYR A 240 -0.60 3.51 -21.40
CA TYR A 240 -0.06 2.94 -20.17
C TYR A 240 0.84 3.94 -19.43
N LEU A 241 0.88 3.81 -18.11
CA LEU A 241 1.93 4.39 -17.28
C LEU A 241 3.02 3.36 -17.07
N HIS A 242 4.26 3.84 -17.08
CA HIS A 242 5.44 3.03 -16.81
C HIS A 242 5.78 3.06 -15.33
N TYR A 243 6.52 2.05 -14.89
CA TYR A 243 7.07 2.04 -13.54
C TYR A 243 7.94 3.28 -13.31
N GLY A 244 7.74 3.96 -12.19
CA GLY A 244 8.49 5.17 -11.84
C GLY A 244 7.90 6.48 -12.37
N ASP A 245 6.89 6.44 -13.25
CA ASP A 245 6.20 7.65 -13.73
C ASP A 245 5.61 8.42 -12.55
N VAL A 246 5.96 9.70 -12.42
CA VAL A 246 5.45 10.63 -11.42
C VAL A 246 4.46 11.59 -12.05
N LEU A 247 3.23 11.54 -11.57
CA LEU A 247 2.07 12.19 -12.14
C LEU A 247 1.32 12.97 -11.08
N GLN A 248 0.79 14.12 -11.48
CA GLN A 248 -0.20 14.82 -10.69
C GLN A 248 -1.59 14.20 -10.90
N ILE A 249 -2.24 13.88 -9.80
CA ILE A 249 -3.66 13.52 -9.75
C ILE A 249 -4.44 14.79 -9.44
N VAL A 250 -5.59 14.98 -10.10
CA VAL A 250 -6.44 16.17 -9.90
C VAL A 250 -7.72 15.84 -9.13
N LYS A 251 -8.29 14.67 -9.37
CA LYS A 251 -9.50 14.19 -8.67
C LYS A 251 -9.53 12.68 -8.56
N SER A 252 -10.28 12.17 -7.59
CA SER A 252 -10.63 10.76 -7.46
C SER A 252 -12.14 10.58 -7.46
N ILE A 253 -12.61 9.48 -8.05
CA ILE A 253 -14.03 9.10 -8.00
C ILE A 253 -14.18 7.61 -7.68
N VAL A 254 -15.29 7.27 -7.04
CA VAL A 254 -15.68 5.87 -6.78
C VAL A 254 -16.83 5.52 -7.72
N ASN A 255 -16.65 4.51 -8.56
CA ASN A 255 -17.71 4.09 -9.47
C ASN A 255 -18.77 3.23 -8.75
N ALA A 256 -19.83 2.85 -9.46
CA ALA A 256 -20.93 2.05 -8.91
C ALA A 256 -20.52 0.67 -8.36
N GLU A 257 -19.40 0.11 -8.87
CA GLU A 257 -18.82 -1.15 -8.42
C GLU A 257 -17.86 -1.00 -7.24
N GLY A 258 -17.68 0.22 -6.72
CA GLY A 258 -16.74 0.52 -5.64
C GLY A 258 -15.28 0.55 -6.07
N LEU A 259 -14.98 0.67 -7.36
CA LEU A 259 -13.62 0.91 -7.85
C LEU A 259 -13.28 2.39 -7.73
N VAL A 260 -12.05 2.66 -7.31
CA VAL A 260 -11.53 4.03 -7.22
C VAL A 260 -10.72 4.33 -8.45
N PHE A 261 -11.13 5.37 -9.17
CA PHE A 261 -10.42 5.91 -10.31
C PHE A 261 -9.80 7.26 -9.96
N LEU A 262 -8.60 7.48 -10.47
CA LEU A 262 -7.81 8.68 -10.29
C LEU A 262 -7.66 9.37 -11.64
N CYS A 263 -8.07 10.63 -11.71
CA CYS A 263 -7.92 11.46 -12.90
C CYS A 263 -6.51 12.03 -12.93
N LEU A 264 -5.79 11.80 -14.03
CA LEU A 264 -4.50 12.44 -14.27
C LEU A 264 -4.71 13.91 -14.68
N HIS A 265 -3.73 14.76 -14.38
CA HIS A 265 -3.71 16.12 -14.88
C HIS A 265 -3.69 16.16 -16.42
N ALA A 266 -4.40 17.12 -17.02
CA ALA A 266 -4.56 17.24 -18.47
C ALA A 266 -3.24 17.53 -19.22
N GLY A 267 -2.18 17.92 -18.51
CA GLY A 267 -0.86 18.12 -19.12
C GLY A 267 -0.15 16.85 -19.59
N TYR A 268 -0.66 15.65 -19.26
CA TYR A 268 -0.01 14.39 -19.61
C TYR A 268 -0.60 13.69 -20.84
N PHE A 269 -1.85 14.00 -21.19
CA PHE A 269 -2.60 13.40 -22.28
C PHE A 269 -3.50 14.46 -22.90
N GLU A 270 -3.82 14.34 -24.20
CA GLU A 270 -4.65 15.32 -24.93
C GLU A 270 -6.07 15.47 -24.38
N GLN A 271 -6.52 14.48 -23.59
CA GLN A 271 -7.84 14.46 -22.96
C GLN A 271 -7.74 14.04 -21.49
N PRO A 272 -8.76 14.31 -20.67
CA PRO A 272 -8.83 13.77 -19.31
C PRO A 272 -8.78 12.25 -19.34
N VAL A 273 -7.88 11.68 -18.57
CA VAL A 273 -7.71 10.22 -18.49
C VAL A 273 -7.68 9.73 -17.05
N TRP A 274 -8.01 8.46 -16.90
CA TRP A 274 -8.23 7.83 -15.61
C TRP A 274 -7.42 6.54 -15.49
N VAL A 275 -6.92 6.33 -14.27
CA VAL A 275 -6.27 5.09 -13.86
C VAL A 275 -6.92 4.55 -12.60
N LEU A 276 -6.82 3.26 -12.37
CA LEU A 276 -7.24 2.70 -11.10
C LEU A 276 -6.26 3.11 -9.99
N GLU A 277 -6.79 3.39 -8.80
CA GLU A 277 -5.96 3.61 -7.60
C GLU A 277 -5.25 2.31 -7.18
N ARG A 278 -5.96 1.19 -7.30
CA ARG A 278 -5.48 -0.15 -6.93
C ARG A 278 -5.91 -1.20 -7.95
N THR A 279 -5.10 -2.25 -8.08
CA THR A 279 -5.46 -3.42 -8.90
C THR A 279 -6.70 -4.11 -8.34
N LEU A 280 -7.29 -5.03 -9.11
CA LEU A 280 -8.40 -5.86 -8.63
C LEU A 280 -7.99 -6.74 -7.44
N ASP A 281 -6.70 -7.07 -7.36
CA ASP A 281 -6.09 -7.76 -6.22
C ASP A 281 -5.73 -6.84 -5.05
N ASN A 282 -6.18 -5.58 -5.09
CA ASN A 282 -5.98 -4.52 -4.10
C ASN A 282 -4.50 -4.13 -3.91
N GLU A 283 -3.67 -4.34 -4.93
CA GLU A 283 -2.29 -3.87 -4.94
C GLU A 283 -2.28 -2.38 -5.28
N THR A 284 -1.42 -1.61 -4.60
CA THR A 284 -1.33 -0.17 -4.85
C THR A 284 -0.67 0.09 -6.19
N ILE A 285 -1.36 0.84 -7.05
CA ILE A 285 -0.84 1.23 -8.36
C ILE A 285 0.00 2.49 -8.25
N LEU A 286 -0.51 3.46 -7.48
CA LEU A 286 0.07 4.78 -7.33
C LEU A 286 0.45 5.02 -5.86
N ARG A 287 1.71 5.37 -5.61
CA ARG A 287 2.22 5.76 -4.29
C ARG A 287 2.35 7.27 -4.24
N ARG A 288 1.92 7.90 -3.14
CA ARG A 288 2.10 9.35 -2.97
C ARG A 288 3.59 9.71 -3.08
N ALA A 289 3.89 10.68 -3.93
CA ALA A 289 5.22 11.23 -4.14
C ALA A 289 5.27 12.65 -3.59
N GLU A 290 6.44 13.07 -3.10
CA GLU A 290 6.64 14.47 -2.76
C GLU A 290 6.60 15.31 -4.07
N PRO A 291 6.03 16.53 -4.05
CA PRO A 291 5.90 17.38 -5.24
C PRO A 291 7.25 17.92 -5.74
N PRO A 292 7.37 18.33 -7.01
CA PRO A 292 8.52 19.09 -7.48
C PRO A 292 8.61 20.41 -6.70
N ALA A 293 9.81 20.75 -6.24
CA ALA A 293 10.04 21.92 -5.41
C ALA A 293 11.53 22.29 -5.38
N ALA A 294 11.81 23.59 -5.39
CA ALA A 294 13.08 24.11 -4.88
C ALA A 294 13.05 24.00 -3.35
N LEU A 295 14.07 23.35 -2.77
CA LEU A 295 14.13 23.09 -1.34
C LEU A 295 14.85 24.26 -0.66
N SER A 296 14.17 24.91 0.30
CA SER A 296 14.73 26.00 1.10
C SER A 296 15.86 25.54 2.02
N GLU A 297 15.80 24.29 2.49
CA GLU A 297 16.87 23.61 3.21
C GLU A 297 17.30 22.37 2.43
N SER A 298 18.60 22.18 2.25
CA SER A 298 19.13 21.01 1.56
C SER A 298 18.78 19.73 2.31
N GLN A 299 18.04 18.83 1.65
CA GLN A 299 17.68 17.54 2.21
C GLN A 299 18.73 16.50 1.84
N ASN A 300 19.17 15.69 2.79
CA ASN A 300 20.15 14.64 2.51
C ASN A 300 19.47 13.43 1.89
N TYR A 301 20.02 12.95 0.77
CA TYR A 301 19.61 11.73 0.10
C TYR A 301 20.78 10.74 0.06
N ARG A 302 20.46 9.45 0.19
CA ARG A 302 21.42 8.35 0.11
C ARG A 302 21.25 7.59 -1.19
N CYS A 303 22.35 7.39 -1.92
CA CYS A 303 22.39 6.45 -3.04
C CYS A 303 22.25 5.01 -2.52
N VAL A 304 21.31 4.24 -3.04
CA VAL A 304 21.08 2.84 -2.63
C VAL A 304 21.31 1.84 -3.77
N GLN A 305 21.70 2.32 -4.94
CA GLN A 305 21.98 1.47 -6.09
C GLN A 305 23.39 0.90 -5.98
N GLU A 306 23.53 -0.42 -5.99
CA GLU A 306 24.82 -1.12 -5.85
C GLU A 306 25.85 -0.67 -6.90
N THR A 307 25.42 -0.52 -8.17
CA THR A 307 26.26 -0.04 -9.28
C THR A 307 26.49 1.48 -9.27
N GLY A 308 25.97 2.17 -8.26
CA GLY A 308 25.99 3.61 -8.13
C GLY A 308 24.98 4.33 -9.03
N ALA A 309 24.53 5.51 -8.58
CA ALA A 309 23.54 6.32 -9.27
C ALA A 309 24.19 7.19 -10.35
N PRO A 310 23.78 7.09 -11.63
CA PRO A 310 24.32 7.92 -12.70
C PRO A 310 24.00 9.41 -12.49
N VAL A 311 25.03 10.25 -12.57
CA VAL A 311 24.94 11.72 -12.49
C VAL A 311 24.93 12.30 -13.90
N ARG A 312 24.08 13.30 -14.14
CA ARG A 312 23.83 13.88 -15.47
C ARG A 312 23.87 15.40 -15.40
N LEU A 313 24.22 16.03 -16.53
CA LEU A 313 24.24 17.50 -16.63
C LEU A 313 22.84 18.10 -16.79
N SER A 314 21.88 17.32 -17.29
CA SER A 314 20.49 17.73 -17.42
C SER A 314 19.53 16.65 -16.90
N PRO A 315 18.32 17.03 -16.43
CA PRO A 315 17.36 16.11 -15.81
C PRO A 315 16.60 15.29 -16.86
N SER A 316 17.33 14.50 -17.64
CA SER A 316 16.79 13.60 -18.68
C SER A 316 17.60 12.32 -18.74
N LEU A 317 16.94 11.19 -18.99
CA LEU A 317 17.64 9.93 -19.25
C LEU A 317 18.40 9.93 -20.58
N GLU A 318 18.06 10.83 -21.50
CA GLU A 318 18.78 11.03 -22.78
C GLU A 318 20.13 11.73 -22.59
N SER A 319 20.29 12.49 -21.50
CA SER A 319 21.54 13.17 -21.15
C SER A 319 22.58 12.16 -20.68
N PRO A 320 23.72 11.95 -21.36
CA PRO A 320 24.66 10.91 -20.99
C PRO A 320 25.20 11.10 -19.55
N PRO A 321 25.47 10.01 -18.82
CA PRO A 321 26.01 10.12 -17.47
C PRO A 321 27.45 10.63 -17.51
N VAL A 322 27.74 11.66 -16.71
CA VAL A 322 29.09 12.24 -16.55
C VAL A 322 29.86 11.66 -15.36
N GLY A 323 29.16 10.90 -14.51
CA GLY A 323 29.75 10.28 -13.34
C GLY A 323 28.74 9.36 -12.64
N ARG A 324 29.16 8.79 -11.50
CA ARG A 324 28.30 7.95 -10.66
C ARG A 324 28.51 8.26 -9.18
N LEU A 325 27.41 8.43 -8.46
CA LEU A 325 27.41 8.44 -7.00
C LEU A 325 27.55 7.01 -6.49
N ARG A 326 28.53 6.75 -5.64
CA ARG A 326 28.73 5.41 -5.07
C ARG A 326 27.55 5.02 -4.17
N CYS A 327 27.23 3.73 -4.10
CA CYS A 327 26.27 3.21 -3.14
C CYS A 327 26.63 3.67 -1.72
N GLY A 328 25.63 4.08 -0.94
CA GLY A 328 25.79 4.59 0.41
C GLY A 328 26.14 6.08 0.51
N SER A 329 26.52 6.75 -0.58
CA SER A 329 26.87 8.18 -0.58
C SER A 329 25.69 9.03 -0.10
N LEU A 330 25.95 9.96 0.82
CA LEU A 330 24.98 10.95 1.29
C LEU A 330 25.22 12.27 0.56
N ILE A 331 24.21 12.76 -0.14
CA ILE A 331 24.29 13.93 -1.02
C ILE A 331 23.16 14.91 -0.66
N PRO A 332 23.47 16.20 -0.47
CA PRO A 332 22.44 17.21 -0.30
C PRO A 332 21.70 17.45 -1.62
N ILE A 333 20.38 17.55 -1.55
CA ILE A 333 19.51 17.86 -2.68
C ILE A 333 18.95 19.26 -2.48
N ALA A 334 19.09 20.10 -3.49
CA ALA A 334 18.59 21.47 -3.51
C ALA A 334 17.24 21.60 -4.22
N GLU A 335 16.89 20.66 -5.11
CA GLU A 335 15.69 20.77 -5.92
C GLU A 335 15.17 19.40 -6.37
N ARG A 336 13.86 19.30 -6.51
CA ARG A 336 13.15 18.16 -7.09
C ARG A 336 12.39 18.63 -8.32
N TYR A 337 12.61 17.95 -9.44
CA TYR A 337 12.09 18.33 -10.74
C TYR A 337 11.46 17.12 -11.45
N ILE A 338 10.29 17.31 -12.03
CA ILE A 338 9.65 16.31 -12.89
C ILE A 338 9.88 16.73 -14.34
N ASN A 339 10.53 15.86 -15.11
CA ASN A 339 10.75 16.12 -16.53
C ASN A 339 9.49 15.81 -17.38
N PRO A 340 9.46 16.20 -18.66
CA PRO A 340 8.34 15.90 -19.56
C PRO A 340 8.04 14.40 -19.72
N GLN A 341 9.06 13.54 -19.56
CA GLN A 341 8.92 12.09 -19.54
C GLN A 341 8.39 11.55 -18.20
N ARG A 342 7.91 12.42 -17.31
CA ARG A 342 7.28 12.08 -16.02
C ARG A 342 8.24 11.42 -15.02
N GLN A 343 9.53 11.70 -15.12
CA GLN A 343 10.56 11.15 -14.23
C GLN A 343 11.01 12.20 -13.23
N MET A 344 11.20 11.77 -11.98
CA MET A 344 11.65 12.64 -10.91
C MET A 344 13.18 12.66 -10.84
N PHE A 345 13.74 13.85 -11.03
CA PHE A 345 15.16 14.15 -10.89
C PHE A 345 15.40 15.05 -9.68
N LEU A 346 16.56 14.86 -9.06
CA LEU A 346 17.04 15.56 -7.89
C LEU A 346 18.29 16.36 -8.29
N ARG A 347 18.27 17.67 -8.05
CA ARG A 347 19.45 18.51 -8.25
C ARG A 347 20.34 18.45 -7.03
N ILE A 348 21.58 18.07 -7.25
CA ILE A 348 22.62 18.04 -6.21
C ILE A 348 22.92 19.48 -5.81
N GLY A 349 22.83 19.75 -4.51
CA GLY A 349 23.13 21.05 -3.92
C GLY A 349 24.58 21.14 -3.44
N THR A 350 24.99 22.36 -3.13
CA THR A 350 26.31 22.66 -2.59
C THR A 350 26.39 22.20 -1.14
N GLN A 351 27.38 21.37 -0.80
CA GLN A 351 27.67 21.01 0.58
C GLN A 351 28.30 22.20 1.31
N ASN A 352 27.54 22.91 2.15
CA ASN A 352 28.12 23.79 3.18
C ASN A 352 28.53 22.92 4.37
N ILE A 353 29.65 22.21 4.26
CA ILE A 353 30.29 21.62 5.43
C ILE A 353 30.96 22.79 6.16
N ALA A 354 30.53 23.08 7.39
CA ALA A 354 31.31 23.91 8.30
C ALA A 354 32.68 23.24 8.45
N ALA A 355 33.68 23.85 7.83
CA ALA A 355 35.02 23.31 7.72
C ALA A 355 35.57 22.97 9.11
N LYS A 356 35.75 21.68 9.40
CA LYS A 356 36.91 21.28 10.17
C LYS A 356 38.09 21.34 9.20
N GLU A 357 39.15 22.00 9.66
CA GLU A 357 40.33 22.35 8.87
C GLU A 357 40.86 21.15 8.05
N ASP A 358 41.30 21.49 6.83
CA ASP A 358 42.01 20.64 5.87
C ASP A 358 41.22 19.54 5.13
N GLU A 359 40.21 19.95 4.37
CA GLU A 359 40.03 19.59 2.95
C GLU A 359 38.78 20.32 2.41
N LYS A 360 38.95 21.31 1.53
CA LYS A 360 37.83 21.84 0.73
C LYS A 360 37.40 20.76 -0.26
N SER A 361 36.63 19.76 0.19
CA SER A 361 35.95 18.85 -0.74
C SER A 361 34.77 19.60 -1.36
N THR A 362 35.03 20.41 -2.38
CA THR A 362 33.98 20.87 -3.31
C THR A 362 33.30 19.62 -3.85
N CYS A 363 31.98 19.50 -3.62
CA CYS A 363 31.20 18.40 -4.19
C CYS A 363 31.33 18.48 -5.72
N THR A 364 32.05 17.53 -6.33
CA THR A 364 32.36 17.49 -7.77
C THR A 364 31.13 17.43 -8.67
N TYR A 365 29.95 17.21 -8.10
CA TYR A 365 28.68 17.06 -8.79
C TYR A 365 27.68 18.18 -8.46
N ASP A 366 28.13 19.30 -7.89
CA ASP A 366 27.25 20.44 -7.60
C ASP A 366 26.51 20.94 -8.86
N GLY A 367 25.21 21.22 -8.70
CA GLY A 367 24.33 21.63 -9.80
C GLY A 367 23.97 20.52 -10.79
N MET A 368 24.51 19.32 -10.65
CA MET A 368 24.17 18.18 -11.51
C MET A 368 22.92 17.44 -11.02
N TRP A 369 22.41 16.54 -11.86
CA TRP A 369 21.15 15.86 -11.63
C TRP A 369 21.35 14.36 -11.44
N VAL A 370 20.57 13.78 -10.54
CA VAL A 370 20.44 12.33 -10.34
C VAL A 370 18.97 11.97 -10.32
N ILE A 371 18.61 10.79 -10.83
CA ILE A 371 17.23 10.33 -10.82
C ILE A 371 16.85 9.77 -9.44
N GLU A 372 15.64 10.06 -8.96
CA GLU A 372 15.15 9.53 -7.67
C GLU A 372 14.82 8.03 -7.78
N THR A 373 14.13 7.66 -8.87
CA THR A 373 13.68 6.30 -9.20
C THR A 373 13.79 6.04 -10.69
N THR A 374 14.24 4.86 -11.10
CA THR A 374 14.31 4.50 -12.54
C THR A 374 13.15 3.60 -12.93
N THR A 375 12.93 3.48 -14.24
CA THR A 375 11.96 2.53 -14.81
C THR A 375 12.29 1.06 -14.50
N CYS A 376 13.55 0.75 -14.16
CA CYS A 376 14.03 -0.59 -13.86
C CYS A 376 14.35 -0.86 -12.38
N CYS A 377 14.39 0.17 -11.52
CA CYS A 377 14.75 0.04 -10.11
C CYS A 377 13.82 0.87 -9.23
N SER A 378 13.36 0.26 -8.14
CA SER A 378 12.36 0.84 -7.24
C SER A 378 12.82 2.09 -6.51
N SER A 379 14.12 2.25 -6.26
CA SER A 379 14.70 3.47 -5.70
C SER A 379 16.18 3.54 -6.08
N VAL A 380 16.63 4.70 -6.56
CA VAL A 380 18.05 5.00 -6.79
C VAL A 380 18.59 5.86 -5.66
N MET A 381 17.81 6.88 -5.28
CA MET A 381 18.10 7.77 -4.17
C MET A 381 16.98 7.67 -3.13
N ILE A 382 17.33 7.57 -1.86
CA ILE A 382 16.36 7.57 -0.75
C ILE A 382 16.68 8.74 0.17
N LYS A 383 15.66 9.54 0.51
CA LYS A 383 15.77 10.59 1.51
C LYS A 383 16.24 10.02 2.84
N ALA A 384 17.38 10.48 3.32
CA ALA A 384 17.92 10.09 4.62
C ALA A 384 17.07 10.76 5.71
N ARG A 385 16.41 9.95 6.54
CA ARG A 385 15.74 10.47 7.75
C ARG A 385 16.81 10.91 8.74
N ARG A 386 16.58 12.04 9.44
CA ARG A 386 17.40 12.37 10.63
C ARG A 386 17.22 11.21 11.62
N PHE A 387 18.32 10.77 12.24
CA PHE A 387 18.32 9.63 13.17
C PHE A 387 17.59 9.93 14.50
N ASP A 388 16.96 11.10 14.65
CA ASP A 388 16.40 11.59 15.92
C ASP A 388 14.89 11.27 16.12
N GLU A 389 14.25 10.50 15.24
CA GLU A 389 12.80 10.16 15.35
C GLU A 389 12.52 8.65 15.48
N ILE A 390 13.44 7.89 16.07
CA ILE A 390 13.15 6.51 16.51
C ILE A 390 13.66 6.33 17.95
N GLU A 391 12.85 6.76 18.90
CA GLU A 391 12.74 6.11 20.22
C GLU A 391 11.32 5.59 20.42
#